data_AF-A0A2A2K7X1-F1
#
_entry.id   AF-A0A2A2K7X1-F1
#
_cell.length_a   1.000
_cell.length_b   1.000
_cell.length_c   1.000
_cell.angle_alpha   90.00
_cell.angle_beta   90.00
_cell.angle_gamma   90.00
#
_symmetry.space_group_name_H-M   'P 1'
#
loop_
_entity.id
_entity.type
_entity.pdbx_description
1 polymer ?
#
loop_
_entity_poly.entity_id
_entity_poly.type
_entity_poly.pdbx_seq_one_letter_code
_entity_poly.pdbx_strand_id
1 'polypeptide(L)'
;MVDSCDVESRSGKVIPEYSLRERALCAYHHVLNYNSQRIPSSITEVECSCDSIRSSQHESLFDYHCEPMYYNMRVMIFSDDCQTYVEHIERVALACLPVLRNQIPSTESTVVHSKGTSATVHI
;
A
#
# COMPACT_ATOMS: atom_id res chain seq x y z
N MET A 1 -3.52 -16.57 -2.21
CA MET A 1 -2.47 -15.73 -1.63
C MET A 1 -1.31 -16.63 -1.24
N VAL A 2 -0.08 -16.25 -1.56
CA VAL A 2 1.12 -17.00 -1.16
C VAL A 2 1.74 -16.30 0.04
N ASP A 3 2.27 -17.03 1.02
CA ASP A 3 2.79 -16.41 2.25
C ASP A 3 3.92 -15.40 1.98
N SER A 4 4.72 -15.58 0.93
CA SER A 4 5.84 -14.70 0.61
C SER A 4 6.12 -14.60 -0.89
N CYS A 5 6.53 -13.40 -1.32
CA CYS A 5 7.21 -13.16 -2.59
C CYS A 5 8.72 -13.36 -2.44
N ASP A 6 9.31 -14.19 -3.30
CA ASP A 6 10.76 -14.35 -3.37
C ASP A 6 11.36 -13.25 -4.24
N VAL A 7 12.18 -12.39 -3.62
CA VAL A 7 12.94 -11.39 -4.35
C VAL A 7 14.29 -12.00 -4.68
N GLU A 8 14.38 -12.64 -5.85
CA GLU A 8 15.66 -12.97 -6.43
C GLU A 8 16.45 -11.67 -6.69
N SER A 9 17.77 -11.72 -6.52
CA SER A 9 18.68 -10.61 -6.82
C SER A 9 18.71 -10.39 -8.34
N ARG A 10 17.63 -9.81 -8.87
CA ARG A 10 17.56 -9.39 -10.26
C ARG A 10 18.58 -8.26 -10.38
N SER A 11 19.64 -8.53 -11.13
CA SER A 11 20.67 -7.54 -11.55
C SER A 11 20.00 -6.18 -11.73
N GLY A 12 20.51 -5.13 -11.07
CA GLY A 12 19.89 -3.80 -10.91
C GLY A 12 19.58 -3.02 -12.20
N LYS A 13 19.56 -3.70 -13.33
CA LYS A 13 19.07 -3.24 -14.61
C LYS A 13 17.54 -3.30 -14.62
N VAL A 14 16.91 -2.13 -14.56
CA VAL A 14 15.49 -1.98 -14.87
C VAL A 14 15.30 -2.36 -16.34
N ILE A 15 14.67 -3.52 -16.59
CA ILE A 15 14.34 -3.98 -17.94
C ILE A 15 12.97 -3.37 -18.31
N PRO A 16 12.89 -2.46 -19.28
CA PRO A 16 11.66 -1.75 -19.62
C PRO A 16 10.55 -2.67 -20.16
N GLU A 17 10.94 -3.82 -20.72
CA GLU A 17 10.04 -4.82 -21.30
C GLU A 17 9.14 -5.49 -20.25
N TYR A 18 9.53 -5.47 -18.98
CA TYR A 18 8.69 -5.99 -17.89
C TYR A 18 7.79 -4.90 -17.31
N SER A 19 6.52 -5.26 -17.17
CA SER A 19 5.50 -4.44 -16.53
C SER A 19 5.87 -4.12 -15.06
N LEU A 20 5.28 -3.06 -14.51
CA LEU A 20 5.46 -2.74 -13.09
C LEU A 20 5.05 -3.90 -12.18
N ARG A 21 4.02 -4.66 -12.58
CA ARG A 21 3.55 -5.87 -11.90
C ARG A 21 4.66 -6.91 -11.73
N GLU A 22 5.46 -7.14 -12.76
CA GLU A 22 6.51 -8.17 -12.78
C GLU A 22 7.78 -7.73 -12.06
N ARG A 23 7.97 -6.42 -11.86
CA ARG A 23 9.14 -5.83 -11.21
C ARG A 23 8.89 -5.35 -9.78
N ALA A 24 7.63 -5.35 -9.32
CA ALA A 24 7.29 -4.96 -7.96
C ALA A 24 7.83 -5.99 -6.95
N LEU A 25 8.34 -5.49 -5.81
CA LEU A 25 8.74 -6.35 -4.69
C LEU A 25 7.53 -7.09 -4.11
N CYS A 26 6.41 -6.38 -3.95
CA CYS A 26 5.11 -6.95 -3.67
C CYS A 26 4.39 -7.21 -4.99
N ALA A 27 4.50 -8.45 -5.48
CA ALA A 27 3.79 -8.85 -6.69
C ALA A 27 2.28 -8.74 -6.48
N TYR A 28 1.56 -8.39 -7.55
CA TYR A 28 0.11 -8.28 -7.56
C TYR A 28 -0.47 -8.84 -8.85
N HIS A 29 -1.79 -8.92 -8.94
CA HIS A 29 -2.51 -9.22 -10.16
C HIS A 29 -3.75 -8.34 -10.28
N HIS A 30 -4.20 -8.11 -11.51
CA HIS A 30 -5.38 -7.28 -11.75
C HIS A 30 -6.65 -8.09 -11.53
N VAL A 31 -7.62 -7.45 -10.88
CA VAL A 31 -8.98 -7.95 -10.72
C VAL A 31 -9.97 -6.90 -11.22
N LEU A 32 -11.14 -7.36 -11.65
CA LEU A 32 -12.18 -6.49 -12.19
C LEU A 32 -13.23 -6.21 -11.11
N ASN A 33 -13.30 -4.98 -10.63
CA ASN A 33 -14.42 -4.47 -9.83
C ASN A 33 -15.51 -3.96 -10.77
N TYR A 34 -16.53 -4.78 -10.99
CA TYR A 34 -17.67 -4.45 -11.85
C TYR A 34 -18.92 -4.11 -11.05
N ASN A 35 -19.53 -2.97 -11.37
CA ASN A 35 -20.85 -2.55 -10.88
C ASN A 35 -21.65 -1.92 -12.04
N SER A 36 -22.73 -2.57 -12.46
CA SER A 36 -23.57 -2.11 -13.59
C SER A 36 -24.32 -0.81 -13.32
N GLN A 37 -24.49 -0.42 -12.06
CA GLN A 37 -25.17 0.81 -11.66
C GLN A 37 -24.18 1.99 -11.49
N ARG A 38 -22.88 1.76 -11.69
CA ARG A 38 -21.84 2.77 -11.47
C ARG A 38 -21.23 3.24 -12.80
N ILE A 39 -20.78 4.49 -12.83
CA ILE A 39 -19.92 5.03 -13.89
C ILE A 39 -18.56 5.43 -13.28
N PRO A 40 -17.43 4.86 -13.76
CA PRO A 40 -17.36 3.74 -14.70
C PRO A 40 -17.86 2.43 -14.07
N SER A 41 -18.47 1.58 -14.89
CA SER A 41 -19.01 0.30 -14.43
C SER A 41 -17.91 -0.71 -14.15
N SER A 42 -16.84 -0.67 -14.94
CA SER A 42 -15.65 -1.49 -14.79
C SER A 42 -14.50 -0.66 -14.22
N ILE A 43 -13.97 -1.08 -13.08
CA ILE A 43 -12.74 -0.55 -12.49
C ILE A 43 -11.73 -1.68 -12.38
N THR A 44 -10.52 -1.48 -12.90
CA THR A 44 -9.43 -2.43 -12.71
C THR A 44 -8.74 -2.13 -11.38
N GLU A 45 -8.76 -3.10 -10.48
CA GLU A 45 -8.08 -3.08 -9.20
C GLU A 45 -6.91 -4.06 -9.18
N VAL A 46 -6.11 -4.02 -8.12
CA VAL A 46 -5.07 -5.00 -7.88
C VAL A 46 -5.32 -5.77 -6.58
N GLU A 47 -4.96 -7.04 -6.59
CA GLU A 47 -4.84 -7.87 -5.38
C GLU A 47 -3.40 -8.31 -5.20
N CYS A 48 -2.89 -8.19 -3.96
CA CYS A 48 -1.54 -8.62 -3.62
C CYS A 48 -1.43 -10.13 -3.76
N SER A 49 -0.38 -10.58 -4.44
CA SER A 49 -0.13 -12.00 -4.65
C SER A 49 0.47 -12.66 -3.41
N CYS A 50 1.11 -11.86 -2.55
CA CYS A 50 1.80 -12.31 -1.35
C CYS A 50 1.63 -11.35 -0.17
N ASP A 51 1.84 -11.87 1.05
CA ASP A 51 1.69 -11.13 2.31
C ASP A 51 3.01 -10.54 2.83
N SER A 52 4.14 -11.13 2.45
CA SER A 52 5.47 -10.74 2.89
C SER A 52 6.51 -10.86 1.79
N ILE A 53 7.70 -10.31 2.01
CA ILE A 53 8.85 -10.43 1.12
C ILE A 53 9.95 -11.23 1.82
N ARG A 54 10.46 -12.26 1.16
CA ARG A 54 11.65 -13.00 1.59
C ARG A 54 12.82 -12.64 0.69
N SER A 55 13.92 -12.23 1.32
CA SER A 55 15.20 -12.03 0.65
C SER A 55 16.12 -13.18 1.03
N SER A 56 16.67 -13.87 0.02
CA SER A 56 17.69 -14.90 0.22
C SER A 56 19.07 -14.33 0.59
N GLN A 57 19.28 -13.02 0.45
CA GLN A 57 20.54 -12.34 0.75
C GLN A 57 20.55 -11.65 2.13
N HIS A 58 19.37 -11.32 2.65
CA HIS A 58 19.21 -10.69 3.96
C HIS A 58 18.26 -11.53 4.80
N GLU A 59 18.79 -12.61 5.40
CA GLU A 59 18.13 -13.23 6.54
C GLU A 59 17.97 -12.14 7.63
N SER A 60 16.73 -11.78 7.92
CA SER A 60 16.26 -11.20 9.19
C SER A 60 16.48 -9.71 9.54
N LEU A 61 16.94 -8.81 8.67
CA LEU A 61 17.11 -7.39 9.09
C LEU A 61 15.84 -6.54 9.01
N PHE A 62 14.94 -6.82 8.07
CA PHE A 62 13.70 -6.06 7.90
C PHE A 62 12.54 -7.00 7.49
N ASP A 63 11.51 -7.07 8.33
CA ASP A 63 10.26 -7.79 8.05
C ASP A 63 9.34 -6.85 7.26
N TYR A 64 9.18 -7.11 5.95
CA TYR A 64 8.30 -6.33 5.08
C TYR A 64 7.01 -7.08 4.82
N HIS A 65 5.89 -6.41 5.07
CA HIS A 65 4.57 -6.84 4.66
C HIS A 65 4.12 -6.15 3.39
N CYS A 66 3.35 -6.86 2.58
CA CYS A 66 2.77 -6.33 1.37
C CYS A 66 1.36 -5.84 1.63
N GLU A 67 1.13 -4.53 1.45
CA GLU A 67 -0.15 -3.89 1.70
C GLU A 67 -0.67 -3.22 0.42
N PRO A 68 -1.98 -3.30 0.13
CA PRO A 68 -2.58 -2.61 -1.00
C PRO A 68 -2.58 -1.08 -0.78
N MET A 69 -2.12 -0.36 -1.80
CA MET A 69 -2.23 1.09 -1.87
C MET A 69 -3.57 1.48 -2.49
N TYR A 70 -4.38 2.22 -1.72
CA TYR A 70 -5.70 2.64 -2.14
C TYR A 70 -5.75 4.09 -2.64
N TYR A 71 -6.59 4.32 -3.64
CA TYR A 71 -6.95 5.63 -4.14
C TYR A 71 -8.47 5.84 -4.03
N ASN A 72 -8.87 7.03 -3.58
CA ASN A 72 -10.27 7.43 -3.48
C ASN A 72 -10.70 8.05 -4.80
N MET A 73 -11.41 7.27 -5.62
CA MET A 73 -11.89 7.67 -6.94
C MET A 73 -13.33 8.18 -6.85
N ARG A 74 -13.61 9.33 -7.46
CA ARG A 74 -14.98 9.82 -7.64
C ARG A 74 -15.68 9.00 -8.72
N VAL A 75 -16.87 8.51 -8.41
CA VAL A 75 -17.72 7.74 -9.31
C VAL A 75 -19.14 8.31 -9.27
N MET A 76 -19.95 7.95 -10.26
CA MET A 76 -21.38 8.21 -10.23
C MET A 76 -22.13 6.90 -10.03
N ILE A 77 -23.10 6.85 -9.12
CA ILE A 77 -23.97 5.69 -8.91
C ILE A 77 -25.38 6.08 -9.31
N PHE A 78 -26.04 5.21 -10.07
CA PHE A 78 -27.42 5.38 -10.47
C PHE A 78 -28.33 5.14 -9.27
N SER A 79 -29.15 6.13 -8.93
CA SER A 79 -30.01 6.11 -7.76
C SER A 79 -31.03 4.97 -7.83
N ASP A 80 -31.45 4.47 -6.67
CA ASP A 80 -32.40 3.35 -6.57
C ASP A 80 -33.76 3.64 -7.22
N ASP A 81 -34.14 4.92 -7.34
CA ASP A 81 -35.33 5.36 -8.06
C ASP A 81 -35.16 5.37 -9.59
N CYS A 82 -33.98 4.99 -10.09
CA CYS A 82 -33.61 4.94 -11.50
C CYS A 82 -33.78 6.27 -12.25
N GLN A 83 -33.66 7.42 -11.57
CA GLN A 83 -33.83 8.74 -12.20
C GLN A 83 -32.53 9.53 -12.36
N THR A 84 -31.59 9.38 -11.44
CA THR A 84 -30.44 10.30 -11.36
C THR A 84 -29.13 9.59 -11.06
N TYR A 85 -28.03 10.27 -11.33
CA TYR A 85 -26.70 9.85 -10.89
C TYR A 85 -26.27 10.70 -9.71
N VAL A 86 -25.81 10.05 -8.65
CA VAL A 86 -25.28 10.70 -7.45
C VAL A 86 -23.78 10.44 -7.37
N GLU A 87 -23.02 11.46 -6.96
CA GLU A 87 -21.59 11.33 -6.75
C GLU A 87 -21.28 10.46 -5.52
N HIS A 88 -20.35 9.53 -5.67
CA HIS A 88 -19.82 8.67 -4.61
C HIS A 88 -18.29 8.59 -4.69
N ILE A 89 -17.67 8.09 -3.63
CA ILE A 89 -16.23 7.79 -3.58
C ILE A 89 -16.05 6.28 -3.47
N GLU A 90 -15.34 5.70 -4.42
CA GLU A 90 -14.90 4.31 -4.41
C GLU A 90 -13.43 4.22 -4.01
N ARG A 91 -13.12 3.24 -3.16
CA ARG A 91 -11.76 2.99 -2.69
C ARG A 91 -11.15 1.87 -3.53
N VAL A 92 -10.24 2.24 -4.43
CA VAL A 92 -9.69 1.37 -5.48
C VAL A 92 -8.25 1.02 -5.13
N ALA A 93 -7.90 -0.28 -5.10
CA ALA A 93 -6.52 -0.72 -4.93
C ALA A 93 -5.74 -0.58 -6.25
N LEU A 94 -4.67 0.22 -6.27
CA LEU A 94 -3.88 0.52 -7.49
C LEU A 94 -2.54 -0.21 -7.56
N ALA A 95 -1.96 -0.57 -6.42
CA ALA A 95 -0.67 -1.25 -6.31
C ALA A 95 -0.57 -2.01 -4.99
N CYS A 96 0.44 -2.86 -4.85
CA CYS A 96 0.86 -3.42 -3.56
C CYS A 96 2.26 -2.90 -3.22
N LEU A 97 2.43 -2.42 -1.99
CA LEU A 97 3.65 -1.78 -1.53
C LEU A 97 4.27 -2.54 -0.35
N PRO A 98 5.61 -2.64 -0.30
CA PRO A 98 6.30 -3.14 0.88
C PRO A 98 6.23 -2.11 2.01
N VAL A 99 5.72 -2.54 3.16
CA VAL A 99 5.62 -1.75 4.38
C VAL A 99 6.45 -2.42 5.47
N LEU A 100 7.30 -1.65 6.14
CA LEU A 100 8.11 -2.17 7.23
C LEU A 100 7.21 -2.50 8.43
N ARG A 101 7.33 -3.71 8.96
CA ARG A 101 6.68 -4.09 10.22
C ARG A 101 7.42 -3.42 11.37
N ASN A 102 6.92 -2.29 11.85
CA ASN A 102 7.43 -1.70 13.08
C ASN A 102 7.16 -2.67 14.23
N GLN A 103 8.20 -3.23 14.82
CA GLN A 103 8.13 -3.69 16.20
C GLN A 103 7.94 -2.43 17.04
N ILE A 104 6.73 -2.11 17.46
CA ILE A 104 6.56 -1.21 18.61
C ILE A 104 6.94 -2.08 19.81
N PRO A 105 8.12 -1.93 20.44
CA PRO A 105 8.32 -2.55 21.73
C PRO A 105 7.22 -2.03 22.65
N SER A 106 6.44 -2.94 23.21
CA SER A 106 5.36 -2.67 24.16
C SER A 106 5.93 -2.23 25.51
N THR A 107 6.67 -1.13 25.53
CA THR A 107 7.16 -0.47 26.73
C THR A 107 6.92 1.02 26.57
N GLU A 108 5.75 1.43 27.06
CA GLU A 108 5.54 2.67 27.82
C GLU A 108 6.65 3.72 27.63
N SER A 109 6.69 4.34 26.45
CA SER A 109 7.58 5.46 26.19
C SER A 109 6.88 6.71 26.70
N THR A 110 6.98 6.91 28.02
CA THR A 110 6.71 8.21 28.65
C THR A 110 7.54 9.25 27.90
N VAL A 111 6.87 10.10 27.12
CA VAL A 111 7.49 11.25 26.47
C VAL A 111 7.91 12.22 27.57
N VAL A 112 9.15 12.11 28.04
CA VAL A 112 9.75 13.13 28.92
C VAL A 112 10.04 14.34 28.04
N HIS A 113 9.14 15.32 28.08
CA HIS A 113 9.42 16.66 27.58
C HIS A 113 10.62 17.23 28.35
N SER A 114 11.81 17.19 27.76
CA SER A 114 12.95 17.96 28.25
C SER A 114 12.64 19.45 28.05
N LYS A 115 12.22 20.11 29.14
CA LYS A 115 12.00 21.55 29.18
C LYS A 115 13.34 22.25 28.95
N GLY A 116 13.41 23.04 27.88
CA GLY A 116 14.61 23.76 27.47
C GLY A 116 15.16 24.67 28.56
N THR A 117 16.47 24.58 28.76
CA THR A 117 17.24 25.44 29.65
C THR A 117 17.22 26.87 29.10
N SER A 118 16.53 27.77 29.79
CA SER A 118 16.59 29.21 29.56
C SER A 118 17.94 29.71 30.06
N ALA A 119 18.79 30.22 29.15
CA ALA A 119 20.01 30.91 29.51
C ALA A 119 19.65 32.30 30.07
N THR A 120 19.92 32.51 31.37
CA THR A 120 19.84 33.83 32.00
C THR A 120 21.22 34.48 31.95
N VAL A 121 21.32 35.57 31.20
CA VAL A 121 22.46 36.49 31.19
C VAL A 121 22.41 37.31 32.49
N HIS A 122 23.49 37.31 33.26
CA HIS A 122 23.73 38.31 34.30
C HIS A 122 24.99 39.10 33.99
N ILE A 123 24.81 40.41 34.15
CA ILE A 123 25.72 41.54 33.95
C ILE A 123 26.93 41.45 34.87
#